data_AF-A0A139MGI9-F1
#
_entry.id   AF-A0A139MGI9-F1
#
_cell.length_a   1.000
_cell.length_b   1.000
_cell.length_c   1.000
_cell.angle_alpha   90.00
_cell.angle_beta   90.00
_cell.angle_gamma   90.00
#
_symmetry.space_group_name_H-M   'P 1'
#
loop_
_entity.id
_entity.type
_entity.pdbx_description
1 polymer ?
#
loop_
_entity_poly.entity_id
_entity_poly.type
_entity_poly.pdbx_seq_one_letter_code
_entity_poly.pdbx_strand_id
1 'polypeptide(L)' 'MKMQGIHRVYLVTDHTHLYERYGWEFIGFVQAEDEDEVLRMYSYQI' A
#
# COMPACT_ATOMS: atom_id res chain seq x y z
N MET A 1 -11.09 8.41 7.84
CA MET A 1 -10.99 8.46 6.36
C MET A 1 -12.34 8.55 5.66
N LYS A 2 -13.25 7.57 5.74
CA LYS A 2 -14.59 7.68 5.10
C LYS A 2 -15.38 8.92 5.52
N MET A 3 -15.44 9.16 6.83
CA MET A 3 -16.08 10.36 7.41
C MET A 3 -15.35 11.68 7.08
N GLN A 4 -14.13 11.61 6.57
CA GLN A 4 -13.32 12.76 6.14
C GLN A 4 -13.33 12.92 4.60
N GLY A 5 -14.17 12.18 3.88
CA GLY A 5 -14.22 12.21 2.41
C GLY A 5 -13.03 11.57 1.71
N ILE A 6 -12.20 10.80 2.42
CA ILE A 6 -11.06 10.08 1.83
C ILE A 6 -11.55 8.72 1.35
N HIS A 7 -11.57 8.55 0.03
CA HIS A 7 -12.08 7.35 -0.64
C HIS A 7 -10.98 6.35 -1.04
N ARG A 8 -9.72 6.81 -1.15
CA ARG A 8 -8.60 5.97 -1.57
C ARG A 8 -7.38 6.18 -0.68
N VAL A 9 -6.74 5.08 -0.32
CA VAL A 9 -5.53 5.03 0.51
C VAL A 9 -4.44 4.27 -0.22
N TYR A 10 -3.21 4.74 -0.08
CA TYR A 10 -2.03 4.06 -0.57
C TYR A 10 -1.13 3.67 0.61
N LEU A 11 -0.52 2.50 0.51
CA LEU A 11 0.38 1.95 1.50
C LEU A 11 1.68 1.53 0.81
N VAL A 12 2.81 1.90 1.39
CA VAL A 12 4.15 1.43 0.99
C VAL A 12 4.72 0.62 2.14
N THR A 13 5.14 -0.62 1.89
CA THR A 13 5.61 -1.57 2.93
C THR A 13 6.41 -2.73 2.33
N ASP A 14 7.32 -3.31 3.10
CA ASP A 14 8.04 -4.55 2.82
C ASP A 14 7.24 -5.82 3.23
N HIS A 15 6.20 -5.65 4.04
CA HIS A 15 5.38 -6.75 4.56
C HIS A 15 4.68 -7.56 3.45
N THR A 16 4.48 -8.86 3.72
CA THR A 16 3.75 -9.82 2.87
C THR A 16 2.52 -10.38 3.59
N HIS A 17 1.57 -10.89 2.82
CA HIS A 17 0.45 -11.75 3.23
C HIS A 17 -0.63 -11.13 4.12
N LEU A 18 -0.35 -10.02 4.80
CA LEU A 18 -1.33 -9.37 5.67
C LEU A 18 -2.36 -8.62 4.83
N TYR A 19 -1.91 -7.63 4.05
CA TYR A 19 -2.79 -6.69 3.36
C TYR A 19 -3.60 -7.35 2.23
N GLU A 20 -3.04 -8.36 1.56
CA GLU A 20 -3.72 -9.13 0.52
C GLU A 20 -4.96 -9.87 1.05
N ARG A 21 -4.98 -10.20 2.36
CA ARG A 21 -6.13 -10.87 3.00
C ARG A 21 -7.25 -9.90 3.39
N TYR A 22 -6.96 -8.61 3.47
CA TYR A 22 -7.91 -7.57 3.90
C TYR A 22 -8.39 -6.67 2.76
N GLY A 23 -8.28 -7.14 1.51
CA GLY A 23 -8.83 -6.44 0.35
C GLY A 23 -7.97 -5.29 -0.16
N TRP A 24 -6.68 -5.25 0.18
CA TRP A 24 -5.73 -4.36 -0.48
C TRP A 24 -5.31 -4.94 -1.82
N GLU A 25 -5.24 -4.08 -2.83
CA GLU A 25 -4.76 -4.42 -4.17
C GLU A 25 -3.28 -4.09 -4.31
N PHE A 26 -2.46 -5.09 -4.67
CA PHE A 26 -1.05 -4.87 -4.99
C PHE A 26 -0.95 -4.15 -6.34
N ILE A 27 -0.29 -2.99 -6.37
CA ILE A 27 -0.17 -2.18 -7.59
C ILE A 27 1.27 -2.06 -8.12
N GLY A 28 2.25 -2.58 -7.39
CA GLY A 28 3.62 -2.68 -7.89
C GLY A 28 4.69 -2.55 -6.81
N PHE A 29 5.94 -2.63 -7.26
CA PHE A 29 7.12 -2.35 -6.45
C PHE A 29 7.52 -0.88 -6.58
N VAL A 30 8.07 -0.30 -5.51
CA VAL A 30 8.59 1.07 -5.48
C VAL A 30 9.95 1.08 -4.78
N GLN A 31 10.86 1.95 -5.23
CA GLN A 31 12.19 2.11 -4.63
C GLN A 31 12.09 3.06 -3.43
N ALA A 32 12.70 2.69 -2.30
CA ALA A 32 12.90 3.61 -1.19
C ALA A 32 13.88 4.73 -1.57
N GLU A 33 13.69 5.92 -1.02
CA GLU A 33 14.62 7.02 -1.25
C GLU A 33 15.93 6.75 -0.48
N ASP A 34 17.07 6.82 -1.18
CA ASP A 34 18.42 6.61 -0.64
C ASP A 34 18.76 5.20 -0.10
N GLU A 35 17.90 4.20 -0.33
CA GLU A 35 18.15 2.80 0.07
C GLU A 35 17.99 1.86 -1.12
N ASP A 36 18.77 0.76 -1.18
CA ASP A 36 18.60 -0.33 -2.17
C ASP A 36 17.36 -1.20 -1.88
N GLU A 37 16.49 -0.77 -0.97
CA GLU A 37 15.28 -1.49 -0.59
C GLU A 37 14.15 -1.28 -1.60
N VAL A 38 13.63 -2.41 -2.10
CA VAL A 38 12.45 -2.44 -2.96
C VAL A 38 11.23 -2.77 -2.12
N LEU A 39 10.33 -1.80 -1.98
CA LEU A 39 9.10 -1.91 -1.22
C LEU A 39 7.93 -2.27 -2.13
N ARG A 40 6.83 -2.71 -1.54
CA ARG A 40 5.55 -2.94 -2.21
C ARG A 40 4.65 -1.75 -2.02
N MET A 41 3.88 -1.41 -3.05
CA MET A 41 2.82 -0.43 -2.97
C MET A 41 1.46 -1.12 -3.15
N TYR A 42 0.53 -0.78 -2.26
CA TYR A 42 -0.85 -1.26 -2.29
C TYR A 42 -1.84 -0.09 -2.34
N SER A 43 -3.03 -0.35 -2.89
CA SER A 43 -4.16 0.58 -2.82
C SER A 43 -5.37 -0.05 -2.12
N TYR A 44 -6.13 0.79 -1.42
CA TYR A 44 -7.38 0.40 -0.77
C TYR A 44 -8.47 1.44 -1.03
N GLN A 45 -9.68 0.97 -1.32
CA GLN A 45 -10.86 1.79 -1.51
C GLN A 45 -11.82 1.64 -0.32
N ILE A 46 -12.22 2.76 0.29
CA ILE A 46 -12.99 2.85 1.54
C ILE A 46 -14.51 2.97 1.31
#